data_AF-A0A8T4BWL4-F1
#
_entry.id   AF-A0A8T4BWL4-F1
#
_cell.length_a   1.000
_cell.length_b   1.000
_cell.length_c   1.000
_cell.angle_alpha   90.00
_cell.angle_beta   90.00
_cell.angle_gamma   90.00
#
_symmetry.space_group_name_H-M   'P 1'
#
loop_
_entity.id
_entity.type
_entity.pdbx_description
1 polymer ?
#
loop_
_entity_poly.entity_id
_entity_poly.type
_entity_poly.pdbx_seq_one_letter_code
_entity_poly.pdbx_strand_id
1 'polypeptide(L)'
;MRRGQVTSGSSIAVFVFLIALFIVFYVLLLSPEERQTLLNQTVEDRASGVSGVDVDILLKQNPGILKPFESDVVKHKIDSVSLYLKEEPVTSDLATSLYLSKSLFSQDKRELIFNIDDLDNLDQVNLYFLAVDGKGNLIVSLNGIIIYESKANGLVRVVLPVDLLREANILQFSVSSLGWNFFGKNYYNLRDIKIRESYEMTNTREIRKFVLTEQEKGDANLKFYMFCNTMERGARLRVFLNDEEISSEILTCVGAEKNIDIDKDWLETGENILMFEIDKGDFLINNIELEVEAEEGGYINYKFSITEDKYDEILDKDLEVVLYMDFNDDESKKATLSVNGNEFSLDTDDIDYERFITSYIKQGNNFIKIIPINKFNIDELRIEIEE
;
A
#
# COMPACT_ATOMS: atom_id res chain seq x y z
N MET A 1 -51.95 -8.22 45.24
CA MET A 1 -50.53 -8.24 44.82
C MET A 1 -50.43 -9.10 43.56
N ARG A 2 -49.71 -8.57 42.55
CA ARG A 2 -49.19 -9.22 41.31
C ARG A 2 -48.56 -10.61 41.61
N ARG A 3 -48.41 -11.62 40.74
CA ARG A 3 -48.38 -11.91 39.28
C ARG A 3 -48.79 -13.41 39.18
N GLY A 4 -49.47 -13.95 38.17
CA GLY A 4 -49.06 -14.11 36.78
C GLY A 4 -48.86 -15.60 36.46
N GLN A 5 -49.66 -16.18 35.56
CA GLN A 5 -49.24 -17.22 34.61
C GLN A 5 -50.33 -17.42 33.56
N VAL A 6 -50.01 -17.05 32.32
CA VAL A 6 -50.78 -17.32 31.11
C VAL A 6 -50.40 -18.72 30.66
N THR A 7 -51.34 -19.66 30.69
CA THR A 7 -51.20 -20.99 30.05
C THR A 7 -51.65 -20.90 28.60
N SER A 8 -50.84 -20.21 27.78
CA SER A 8 -50.97 -20.17 26.32
C SER A 8 -50.45 -21.48 25.71
N GLY A 9 -51.21 -22.55 25.91
CA GLY A 9 -50.93 -23.89 25.36
C GLY A 9 -52.16 -24.78 25.22
N SER A 10 -53.21 -24.55 26.02
CA SER A 10 -54.47 -25.33 25.90
C SER A 10 -55.42 -24.80 24.83
N SER A 11 -55.35 -23.51 24.47
CA SER A 11 -56.24 -22.91 23.45
C SER A 11 -55.82 -23.28 22.02
N ILE A 12 -54.52 -23.36 21.74
CA ILE A 12 -54.01 -23.69 20.39
C ILE A 12 -54.24 -25.16 20.07
N ALA A 13 -53.99 -26.07 21.03
CA ALA A 13 -54.20 -27.50 20.81
C ALA A 13 -55.68 -27.83 20.55
N VAL A 14 -56.61 -27.18 21.26
CA VAL A 14 -58.05 -27.33 21.02
C VAL A 14 -58.46 -26.77 19.66
N PHE A 15 -57.87 -25.66 19.22
CA PHE A 15 -58.15 -25.07 17.92
C PHE A 15 -57.61 -25.91 16.75
N VAL A 16 -56.38 -26.44 16.87
CA VAL A 16 -55.78 -27.34 15.88
C VAL A 16 -56.57 -28.65 15.79
N PHE A 17 -57.01 -29.20 16.93
CA PHE A 17 -57.86 -30.38 16.94
C PHE A 17 -59.23 -30.12 16.30
N LEU A 18 -59.84 -28.96 16.55
CA LEU A 18 -61.09 -28.56 15.91
C LEU A 18 -60.92 -28.38 14.39
N ILE A 19 -59.85 -27.72 13.93
CA ILE A 19 -59.55 -27.56 12.50
C ILE A 19 -59.35 -28.93 11.85
N ALA A 20 -58.56 -29.83 12.44
CA ALA A 20 -58.36 -31.17 11.91
C ALA A 20 -59.69 -31.95 11.80
N LEU A 21 -60.56 -31.82 12.80
CA LEU A 21 -61.87 -32.46 12.81
C LEU A 21 -62.81 -31.88 11.74
N PHE A 22 -62.78 -30.56 11.52
CA PHE A 22 -63.53 -29.91 10.45
C PHE A 22 -63.01 -30.27 9.05
N ILE A 23 -61.69 -30.42 8.87
CA ILE A 23 -61.10 -30.88 7.60
C ILE A 23 -61.53 -32.31 7.29
N VAL A 24 -61.54 -33.21 8.28
CA VAL A 24 -62.02 -34.59 8.09
C VAL A 24 -63.51 -34.61 7.73
N PHE A 25 -64.34 -33.82 8.41
CA PHE A 25 -65.76 -33.70 8.07
C PHE A 25 -65.99 -33.12 6.67
N TYR A 26 -65.21 -32.11 6.29
CA TYR A 26 -65.25 -31.50 4.98
C TYR A 26 -64.90 -32.52 3.89
N VAL A 27 -63.81 -33.28 4.05
CA VAL A 27 -63.43 -34.35 3.11
C VAL A 27 -64.49 -35.45 3.05
N LEU A 28 -65.16 -35.76 4.17
CA LEU A 28 -66.24 -36.75 4.22
C LEU A 28 -67.52 -36.33 3.47
N LEU A 29 -67.81 -35.02 3.44
CA LEU A 29 -69.01 -34.45 2.81
C LEU A 29 -68.85 -34.17 1.31
N LEU A 30 -67.61 -34.14 0.82
CA LEU A 30 -67.35 -34.07 -0.62
C LEU A 30 -67.82 -35.33 -1.34
N SER A 31 -68.35 -35.14 -2.54
CA SER A 31 -68.67 -36.26 -3.43
C SER A 31 -67.42 -37.10 -3.75
N PRO A 32 -67.55 -38.40 -4.07
CA PRO A 32 -66.40 -39.26 -4.36
C PRO A 32 -65.50 -38.71 -5.48
N GLU A 33 -66.07 -38.01 -6.46
CA GLU A 33 -65.36 -37.39 -7.58
C GLU A 33 -64.52 -36.18 -7.11
N GLU A 34 -65.10 -35.27 -6.33
CA GLU A 34 -64.40 -34.08 -5.82
C GLU A 34 -63.27 -34.46 -4.83
N ARG A 35 -63.46 -35.55 -4.07
CA ARG A 35 -62.43 -36.09 -3.17
C ARG A 35 -61.21 -36.60 -3.93
N GLN A 36 -61.40 -37.23 -5.09
CA GLN A 36 -60.28 -37.71 -5.92
C GLN A 36 -59.49 -36.56 -6.53
N THR A 37 -60.14 -35.48 -6.97
CA THR A 37 -59.46 -34.29 -7.50
C THR A 37 -58.58 -33.57 -6.47
N LEU A 38 -58.93 -33.58 -5.19
CA LEU A 38 -58.12 -32.96 -4.13
C LEU A 38 -56.95 -33.83 -3.66
N LEU A 39 -57.05 -35.16 -3.81
CA LEU A 39 -56.00 -36.10 -3.42
C LEU A 39 -55.02 -36.44 -4.56
N ASN A 40 -55.44 -36.24 -5.82
CA ASN A 40 -54.63 -36.53 -7.01
C ASN A 40 -54.13 -35.27 -7.75
N GLN A 41 -54.15 -34.09 -7.13
CA GLN A 41 -53.44 -32.93 -7.69
C GLN A 41 -51.92 -33.09 -7.48
N THR A 42 -51.30 -33.91 -8.30
CA THR A 42 -49.99 -33.58 -8.86
C THR A 42 -50.18 -32.35 -9.74
N VAL A 43 -49.40 -31.31 -9.48
CA VAL A 43 -49.42 -30.05 -10.23
C VAL A 43 -48.94 -30.36 -11.65
N GLU A 44 -49.87 -30.50 -12.59
CA GLU A 44 -49.59 -30.56 -14.03
C GLU A 44 -49.76 -29.15 -14.61
N ASP A 45 -48.64 -28.57 -15.01
CA ASP A 45 -48.60 -27.37 -15.84
C ASP A 45 -49.15 -27.68 -17.24
N ARG A 46 -50.03 -26.79 -17.71
CA ARG A 46 -50.47 -26.73 -19.10
C ARG A 46 -49.56 -25.78 -19.86
N ALA A 47 -48.70 -26.32 -20.72
CA ALA A 47 -48.22 -25.60 -21.89
C ALA A 47 -48.18 -26.54 -23.12
N SER A 48 -48.91 -26.07 -24.13
CA SER A 48 -48.94 -26.39 -25.55
C SER A 48 -47.81 -27.26 -26.13
N GLY A 49 -48.23 -28.25 -26.94
CA GLY A 49 -47.35 -29.11 -27.71
C GLY A 49 -46.44 -28.34 -28.69
N VAL A 50 -45.17 -28.38 -28.37
CA VAL A 50 -44.04 -28.47 -29.30
C VAL A 50 -43.36 -29.78 -28.93
N SER A 51 -42.92 -30.57 -29.92
CA SER A 51 -42.19 -31.82 -29.69
C SER A 51 -41.05 -31.59 -28.69
N GLY A 52 -41.23 -32.04 -27.45
CA GLY A 52 -40.27 -31.83 -26.38
C GLY A 52 -39.08 -32.74 -26.61
N VAL A 53 -37.94 -32.15 -26.93
CA VAL A 53 -36.63 -32.73 -26.62
C VAL A 53 -36.65 -32.97 -25.11
N ASP A 54 -36.30 -34.18 -24.67
CA ASP A 54 -36.26 -34.55 -23.25
C ASP A 54 -35.04 -33.87 -22.61
N VAL A 55 -35.19 -32.60 -22.23
CA VAL A 55 -34.09 -31.81 -21.64
C VAL A 55 -33.92 -32.19 -20.18
N ASP A 56 -32.77 -32.75 -19.83
CA ASP A 56 -32.47 -33.22 -18.47
C ASP A 56 -31.60 -32.21 -17.72
N ILE A 57 -32.17 -31.58 -16.69
CA ILE A 57 -31.55 -30.47 -15.96
C ILE A 57 -30.69 -31.01 -14.80
N LEU A 58 -29.37 -30.77 -14.86
CA LEU A 58 -28.39 -31.14 -13.85
C LEU A 58 -28.21 -30.08 -12.75
N LEU A 59 -28.35 -28.81 -13.10
CA LEU A 59 -28.23 -27.67 -12.18
C LEU A 59 -29.18 -26.57 -12.63
N LYS A 60 -29.84 -25.89 -11.68
CA LYS A 60 -30.56 -24.63 -11.91
C LYS A 60 -30.44 -23.76 -10.65
N GLN A 61 -29.91 -22.55 -10.79
CA GLN A 61 -29.65 -21.59 -9.70
C GLN A 61 -29.94 -20.16 -10.17
N ASN A 62 -30.11 -19.24 -9.23
CA ASN A 62 -30.27 -17.80 -9.49
C ASN A 62 -29.16 -17.04 -8.72
N PRO A 63 -27.96 -16.93 -9.30
CA PRO A 63 -26.80 -16.42 -8.56
C PRO A 63 -26.91 -14.96 -8.12
N GLY A 64 -27.62 -14.13 -8.89
CA GLY A 64 -27.73 -12.71 -8.63
C GLY A 64 -26.45 -11.94 -9.00
N ILE A 65 -26.20 -10.83 -8.30
CA ILE A 65 -25.09 -9.92 -8.57
C ILE A 65 -23.77 -10.56 -8.12
N LEU A 66 -22.85 -10.73 -9.07
CA LEU A 66 -21.45 -11.12 -8.82
C LEU A 66 -20.54 -9.89 -8.89
N LYS A 67 -19.51 -9.85 -8.03
CA LYS A 67 -18.50 -8.77 -8.04
C LYS A 67 -17.10 -9.35 -7.80
N PRO A 68 -16.03 -8.73 -8.33
CA PRO A 68 -14.69 -9.35 -8.39
C PRO A 68 -13.99 -9.60 -7.05
N PHE A 69 -14.38 -8.92 -5.96
CA PHE A 69 -13.64 -8.99 -4.69
C PHE A 69 -14.40 -9.70 -3.58
N GLU A 70 -13.72 -10.60 -2.86
CA GLU A 70 -14.28 -11.34 -1.72
C GLU A 70 -14.52 -10.46 -0.48
N SER A 71 -13.87 -9.31 -0.42
CA SER A 71 -14.05 -8.31 0.64
C SER A 71 -14.49 -6.99 0.02
N ASP A 72 -15.17 -6.19 0.83
CA ASP A 72 -15.43 -4.77 0.61
C ASP A 72 -14.18 -3.87 0.74
N VAL A 73 -12.98 -4.45 0.93
CA VAL A 73 -11.73 -3.70 1.07
C VAL A 73 -10.62 -4.38 0.26
N VAL A 74 -9.94 -3.59 -0.57
CA VAL A 74 -8.74 -4.00 -1.31
C VAL A 74 -7.50 -3.39 -0.66
N LYS A 75 -6.44 -4.18 -0.52
CA LYS A 75 -5.18 -3.78 0.14
C LYS A 75 -4.05 -3.64 -0.87
N HIS A 76 -3.50 -2.44 -0.98
CA HIS A 76 -2.29 -2.16 -1.77
C HIS A 76 -1.09 -2.03 -0.86
N LYS A 77 -0.11 -2.92 -1.03
CA LYS A 77 1.18 -2.81 -0.35
C LYS A 77 2.12 -1.95 -1.18
N ILE A 78 2.68 -0.94 -0.54
CA ILE A 78 3.56 0.03 -1.16
C ILE A 78 4.97 -0.10 -0.55
N ASP A 79 5.98 0.04 -1.41
CA ASP A 79 7.39 -0.06 -1.01
C ASP A 79 7.78 1.03 -0.01
N SER A 80 8.64 0.65 0.94
CA SER A 80 9.16 1.55 1.96
C SER A 80 9.91 2.75 1.39
N VAL A 81 10.01 3.80 2.20
CA VAL A 81 10.54 5.11 1.84
C VAL A 81 11.56 5.55 2.88
N SER A 82 12.74 6.02 2.45
CA SER A 82 13.75 6.60 3.34
C SER A 82 13.90 8.09 3.05
N LEU A 83 13.54 8.92 4.02
CA LEU A 83 13.61 10.37 3.92
C LEU A 83 14.67 10.89 4.87
N TYR A 84 15.62 11.68 4.39
CA TYR A 84 16.64 12.25 5.27
C TYR A 84 17.10 13.62 4.85
N LEU A 85 17.43 14.43 5.84
CA LEU A 85 18.25 15.62 5.74
C LEU A 85 19.22 15.57 6.92
N LYS A 86 20.48 15.25 6.67
CA LYS A 86 21.49 15.05 7.72
C LYS A 86 22.85 15.59 7.31
N GLU A 87 23.61 16.06 8.31
CA GLU A 87 25.02 16.39 8.16
C GLU A 87 25.88 15.15 8.38
N GLU A 88 26.73 14.80 7.42
CA GLU A 88 27.76 13.77 7.58
C GLU A 88 29.15 14.40 7.73
N PRO A 89 29.75 14.37 8.94
CA PRO A 89 31.05 14.99 9.15
C PRO A 89 32.21 14.05 8.77
N VAL A 90 33.10 14.54 7.90
CA VAL A 90 34.39 13.91 7.58
C VAL A 90 35.50 14.68 8.29
N THR A 91 36.43 13.98 8.94
CA THR A 91 37.57 14.61 9.63
C THR A 91 38.88 14.16 9.03
N SER A 92 39.75 15.12 8.70
CA SER A 92 41.07 14.90 8.13
C SER A 92 42.16 15.51 9.04
N ASP A 93 43.23 14.76 9.29
CA ASP A 93 44.40 15.24 10.01
C ASP A 93 45.35 15.94 9.03
N LEU A 94 45.59 17.26 9.21
CA LEU A 94 46.49 18.01 8.35
C LEU A 94 47.95 17.95 8.81
N ALA A 95 48.16 18.06 10.13
CA ALA A 95 49.48 17.99 10.73
C ALA A 95 49.41 17.69 12.23
N THR A 96 50.31 16.85 12.73
CA THR A 96 50.40 16.56 14.17
C THR A 96 50.93 17.74 14.98
N SER A 97 51.88 18.50 14.42
CA SER A 97 52.43 19.68 15.08
C SER A 97 52.99 20.70 14.09
N LEU A 98 52.97 21.96 14.47
CA LEU A 98 53.44 23.08 13.66
C LEU A 98 54.12 24.11 14.57
N TYR A 99 55.39 24.40 14.32
CA TYR A 99 56.08 25.51 14.96
C TYR A 99 56.18 26.70 14.00
N LEU A 100 55.69 27.85 14.44
CA LEU A 100 55.67 29.11 13.69
C LEU A 100 56.45 30.16 14.45
N SER A 101 57.11 31.04 13.70
CA SER A 101 58.11 31.91 14.30
C SER A 101 58.37 33.11 13.41
N LYS A 102 58.37 34.32 13.98
CA LYS A 102 58.67 35.56 13.27
C LYS A 102 59.56 36.45 14.11
N SER A 103 60.67 36.85 13.52
CA SER A 103 61.63 37.85 14.00
C SER A 103 61.80 38.96 12.95
N LEU A 104 62.65 39.95 13.20
CA LEU A 104 62.96 40.97 12.20
C LEU A 104 63.70 40.45 10.96
N PHE A 105 64.44 39.34 11.10
CA PHE A 105 65.32 38.81 10.05
C PHE A 105 64.84 37.47 9.49
N SER A 106 63.82 36.85 10.09
CA SER A 106 63.29 35.56 9.67
C SER A 106 61.78 35.46 9.87
N GLN A 107 61.10 34.82 8.93
CA GLN A 107 59.68 34.50 9.03
C GLN A 107 59.45 33.06 8.58
N ASP A 108 58.94 32.24 9.49
CA ASP A 108 58.43 30.91 9.19
C ASP A 108 56.96 31.05 8.76
N LYS A 109 56.71 30.76 7.49
CA LYS A 109 55.37 30.44 6.98
C LYS A 109 55.28 28.94 6.79
N ARG A 110 54.10 28.39 7.06
CA ARG A 110 53.79 27.00 6.78
C ARG A 110 52.49 26.92 6.02
N GLU A 111 52.50 26.12 4.97
CA GLU A 111 51.34 25.86 4.13
C GLU A 111 50.95 24.40 4.32
N LEU A 112 49.66 24.18 4.57
CA LEU A 112 49.04 22.87 4.61
C LEU A 112 47.99 22.83 3.50
N ILE A 113 47.92 21.73 2.78
CA ILE A 113 47.00 21.55 1.66
C ILE A 113 45.93 20.55 2.10
N PHE A 114 44.69 20.83 1.74
CA PHE A 114 43.58 19.89 1.90
C PHE A 114 42.67 19.96 0.69
N ASN A 115 41.98 18.86 0.41
CA ASN A 115 41.05 18.75 -0.70
C ASN A 115 39.63 18.63 -0.16
N ILE A 116 38.66 19.04 -0.97
CA ILE A 116 37.22 18.86 -0.73
C ILE A 116 36.69 18.03 -1.88
N ASP A 117 36.12 16.88 -1.57
CA ASP A 117 35.69 15.92 -2.58
C ASP A 117 34.33 16.29 -3.21
N ASP A 118 33.44 16.94 -2.45
CA ASP A 118 32.09 17.34 -2.90
C ASP A 118 31.74 18.78 -2.47
N LEU A 119 32.21 19.77 -3.24
CA LEU A 119 32.01 21.18 -2.92
C LEU A 119 30.54 21.61 -3.02
N ASP A 120 29.74 20.93 -3.85
CA ASP A 120 28.35 21.32 -4.13
C ASP A 120 27.44 21.00 -2.94
N ASN A 121 27.69 19.90 -2.23
CA ASN A 121 26.93 19.49 -1.04
C ASN A 121 27.60 19.87 0.28
N LEU A 122 28.64 20.72 0.24
CA LEU A 122 29.40 21.11 1.41
C LEU A 122 28.66 22.20 2.21
N ASP A 123 28.20 21.85 3.41
CA ASP A 123 27.54 22.79 4.32
C ASP A 123 28.57 23.64 5.07
N GLN A 124 29.54 23.00 5.74
CA GLN A 124 30.49 23.71 6.58
C GLN A 124 31.87 23.06 6.66
N VAL A 125 32.93 23.87 6.70
CA VAL A 125 34.29 23.41 7.03
C VAL A 125 34.83 24.13 8.25
N ASN A 126 35.43 23.36 9.16
CA ASN A 126 35.99 23.85 10.40
C ASN A 126 37.45 23.39 10.54
N LEU A 127 38.35 24.34 10.75
CA LEU A 127 39.73 24.08 11.14
C LEU A 127 39.83 24.05 12.67
N TYR A 128 40.43 22.98 13.19
CA TYR A 128 40.73 22.81 14.61
C TYR A 128 42.23 22.69 14.82
N PHE A 129 42.74 23.31 15.89
CA PHE A 129 44.10 23.10 16.36
C PHE A 129 44.23 23.45 17.83
N LEU A 130 45.22 22.85 18.51
CA LEU A 130 45.59 23.15 19.88
C LEU A 130 46.80 24.10 19.91
N ALA A 131 46.62 25.32 20.39
CA ALA A 131 47.71 26.25 20.66
C ALA A 131 48.28 25.98 22.06
N VAL A 132 49.43 25.29 22.11
CA VAL A 132 50.09 24.88 23.37
C VAL A 132 50.76 26.07 24.04
N ASP A 133 51.50 26.85 23.27
CA ASP A 133 52.06 28.13 23.69
C ASP A 133 52.20 29.09 22.50
N GLY A 134 52.21 30.39 22.78
CA GLY A 134 52.26 31.39 21.73
C GLY A 134 52.45 32.82 22.21
N LYS A 135 53.06 33.63 21.35
CA LYS A 135 53.32 35.06 21.55
C LYS A 135 53.09 35.83 20.26
N GLY A 136 52.26 36.87 20.35
CA GLY A 136 51.75 37.64 19.20
C GLY A 136 50.40 37.11 18.71
N ASN A 137 49.89 37.67 17.61
CA ASN A 137 48.70 37.15 16.94
C ASN A 137 49.09 36.03 15.97
N LEU A 138 48.35 34.93 15.99
CA LEU A 138 48.36 33.90 14.96
C LEU A 138 47.51 34.37 13.79
N ILE A 139 48.05 34.22 12.58
CA ILE A 139 47.38 34.59 11.33
C ILE A 139 47.20 33.31 10.52
N VAL A 140 45.95 32.99 10.19
CA VAL A 140 45.59 31.89 9.30
C VAL A 140 44.94 32.49 8.04
N SER A 141 45.44 32.06 6.88
CA SER A 141 44.89 32.45 5.59
C SER A 141 44.42 31.23 4.82
N LEU A 142 43.25 31.32 4.20
CA LEU A 142 42.72 30.34 3.26
C LEU A 142 42.86 30.89 1.85
N ASN A 143 43.54 30.17 0.96
CA ASN A 143 43.70 30.55 -0.44
C ASN A 143 44.22 31.99 -0.63
N GLY A 144 45.08 32.45 0.29
CA GLY A 144 45.68 33.78 0.30
C GLY A 144 44.88 34.86 1.04
N ILE A 145 43.66 34.58 1.51
CA ILE A 145 42.79 35.52 2.23
C ILE A 145 42.85 35.24 3.74
N ILE A 146 43.06 36.26 4.56
CA ILE A 146 43.12 36.12 6.03
C ILE A 146 41.71 35.82 6.57
N ILE A 147 41.57 34.67 7.23
CA ILE A 147 40.31 34.20 7.85
C ILE A 147 40.35 34.22 9.37
N TYR A 148 41.54 34.32 9.96
CA TYR A 148 41.74 34.42 11.39
C TYR A 148 42.99 35.25 11.69
N GLU A 149 42.85 36.25 12.54
CA GLU A 149 43.96 37.04 13.08
C GLU A 149 43.67 37.41 14.53
N SER A 150 44.17 36.60 15.46
CA SER A 150 43.99 36.86 16.90
C SER A 150 45.02 36.11 17.74
N LYS A 151 45.02 36.34 19.05
CA LYS A 151 45.78 35.50 19.99
C LYS A 151 45.06 34.15 20.13
N ALA A 152 45.80 33.07 19.94
CA ALA A 152 45.32 31.70 20.11
C ALA A 152 45.84 31.11 21.42
N ASN A 153 45.00 30.40 22.17
CA ASN A 153 45.39 29.66 23.36
C ASN A 153 44.43 28.49 23.56
N GLY A 154 44.97 27.31 23.88
CA GLY A 154 44.16 26.10 24.02
C GLY A 154 43.55 25.66 22.68
N LEU A 155 42.42 24.95 22.74
CA LEU A 155 41.72 24.47 21.56
C LEU A 155 41.05 25.63 20.83
N VAL A 156 41.39 25.80 19.55
CA VAL A 156 40.84 26.84 18.68
C VAL A 156 40.05 26.20 17.55
N ARG A 157 38.87 26.76 17.27
CA ARG A 157 38.04 26.45 16.10
C ARG A 157 37.98 27.69 15.20
N VAL A 158 38.29 27.51 13.92
CA VAL A 158 38.14 28.53 12.88
C VAL A 158 37.16 28.01 11.84
N VAL A 159 36.05 28.73 11.63
CA VAL A 159 35.10 28.42 10.55
C VAL A 159 35.69 28.94 9.24
N LEU A 160 35.82 28.07 8.25
CA LEU A 160 36.33 28.40 6.93
C LEU A 160 35.17 28.93 6.07
N PRO A 161 35.28 30.13 5.47
CA PRO A 161 34.23 30.66 4.61
C PRO A 161 34.06 29.81 3.35
N VAL A 162 32.86 29.27 3.12
CA VAL A 162 32.57 28.32 2.03
C VAL A 162 32.79 28.95 0.65
N ASP A 163 32.48 30.25 0.52
CA ASP A 163 32.68 31.06 -0.69
C ASP A 163 34.16 31.18 -1.12
N LEU A 164 35.10 30.90 -0.22
CA LEU A 164 36.54 30.93 -0.49
C LEU A 164 37.14 29.55 -0.77
N LEU A 165 36.36 28.47 -0.58
CA LEU A 165 36.80 27.10 -0.77
C LEU A 165 36.80 26.70 -2.24
N ARG A 166 37.67 25.74 -2.57
CA ARG A 166 37.85 25.13 -3.89
C ARG A 166 38.05 23.63 -3.69
N GLU A 167 38.15 22.86 -4.77
CA GLU A 167 38.51 21.43 -4.70
C GLU A 167 39.86 21.21 -4.00
N ALA A 168 40.83 22.10 -4.21
CA ALA A 168 42.14 22.09 -3.54
C ALA A 168 42.39 23.44 -2.85
N ASN A 169 42.64 23.38 -1.54
CA ASN A 169 42.76 24.55 -0.68
C ASN A 169 44.10 24.61 0.02
N ILE A 170 44.60 25.83 0.22
CA ILE A 170 45.85 26.09 0.92
C ILE A 170 45.57 26.88 2.18
N LEU A 171 45.90 26.29 3.33
CA LEU A 171 45.95 26.98 4.62
C LEU A 171 47.37 27.43 4.90
N GLN A 172 47.56 28.75 4.95
CA GLN A 172 48.83 29.35 5.33
C GLN A 172 48.76 29.83 6.78
N PHE A 173 49.67 29.32 7.61
CA PHE A 173 49.84 29.75 8.99
C PHE A 173 51.06 30.66 9.12
N SER A 174 50.90 31.74 9.86
CA SER A 174 51.99 32.67 10.17
C SER A 174 51.74 33.42 11.47
N VAL A 175 52.74 34.17 11.94
CA VAL A 175 52.63 34.99 13.15
C VAL A 175 52.81 36.45 12.79
N SER A 176 52.03 37.33 13.43
CA SER A 176 52.15 38.79 13.31
C SER A 176 53.55 39.32 13.62
N SER A 177 53.91 40.44 13.01
CA SER A 177 55.18 41.12 13.24
C SER A 177 55.27 41.77 14.63
N LEU A 178 56.49 42.00 15.09
CA LEU A 178 56.82 42.51 16.43
C LEU A 178 56.70 44.04 16.60
N GLY A 179 56.30 44.78 15.56
CA GLY A 179 56.28 46.24 15.57
C GLY A 179 57.68 46.81 15.88
N TRP A 180 57.77 47.69 16.88
CA TRP A 180 59.04 48.33 17.31
C TRP A 180 59.92 47.49 18.26
N ASN A 181 59.55 46.25 18.58
CA ASN A 181 60.37 45.41 19.45
C ASN A 181 61.45 44.65 18.64
N PHE A 182 62.62 45.28 18.50
CA PHE A 182 63.70 44.81 17.62
C PHE A 182 64.40 43.52 18.05
N PHE A 183 64.29 43.11 19.32
CA PHE A 183 64.97 41.92 19.86
C PHE A 183 64.01 40.77 20.21
N GLY A 184 62.71 40.98 20.04
CA GLY A 184 61.69 39.97 20.36
C GLY A 184 61.55 38.90 19.26
N LYS A 185 60.87 37.82 19.62
CA LYS A 185 60.37 36.81 18.69
C LYS A 185 58.90 36.55 19.00
N ASN A 186 58.05 36.62 17.98
CA ASN A 186 56.68 36.12 18.04
C ASN A 186 56.69 34.68 17.55
N TYR A 187 55.92 33.80 18.18
CA TYR A 187 55.96 32.37 17.86
C TYR A 187 54.67 31.67 18.29
N TYR A 188 54.42 30.49 17.73
CA TYR A 188 53.35 29.59 18.14
C TYR A 188 53.80 28.13 18.02
N ASN A 189 53.38 27.29 18.97
CA ASN A 189 53.44 25.84 18.87
C ASN A 189 52.02 25.29 18.80
N LEU A 190 51.64 24.83 17.62
CA LEU A 190 50.33 24.26 17.35
C LEU A 190 50.43 22.74 17.31
N ARG A 191 49.40 22.05 17.79
CA ARG A 191 49.26 20.60 17.73
C ARG A 191 47.89 20.21 17.22
N ASP A 192 47.77 18.97 16.77
CA ASP A 192 46.51 18.35 16.37
C ASP A 192 45.72 19.24 15.39
N ILE A 193 46.39 19.65 14.30
CA ILE A 193 45.78 20.49 13.28
C ILE A 193 44.92 19.59 12.38
N LYS A 194 43.61 19.80 12.42
CA LYS A 194 42.61 18.97 11.74
C LYS A 194 41.59 19.83 11.01
N ILE A 195 41.04 19.30 9.94
CA ILE A 195 39.84 19.83 9.30
C ILE A 195 38.68 18.88 9.57
N ARG A 196 37.51 19.47 9.81
CA ARG A 196 36.23 18.77 9.78
C ARG A 196 35.34 19.41 8.73
N GLU A 197 35.02 18.64 7.70
CA GLU A 197 34.05 18.95 6.66
C GLU A 197 32.69 18.36 7.08
N SER A 198 31.61 19.08 6.85
CA SER A 198 30.23 18.60 7.01
C SER A 198 29.55 18.70 5.66
N TYR A 199 29.00 17.59 5.18
CA TYR A 199 28.24 17.51 3.93
C TYR A 199 26.75 17.36 4.23
N GLU A 200 25.90 18.06 3.50
CA GLU A 200 24.44 17.92 3.59
C GLU A 200 23.98 16.76 2.70
N MET A 201 23.50 15.69 3.33
CA MET A 201 22.89 14.56 2.62
C MET A 201 21.38 14.75 2.61
N THR A 202 20.79 14.74 1.42
CA THR A 202 19.37 15.07 1.21
C THR A 202 18.64 14.00 0.40
N ASN A 203 17.55 13.51 0.96
CA ASN A 203 16.45 12.83 0.28
C ASN A 203 15.15 13.24 0.98
N THR A 204 14.74 14.48 0.80
CA THR A 204 13.60 15.04 1.53
C THR A 204 12.25 14.65 0.95
N ARG A 205 12.20 14.05 -0.26
CA ARG A 205 10.97 13.74 -0.99
C ARG A 205 11.09 12.43 -1.76
N GLU A 206 10.10 11.56 -1.61
CA GLU A 206 10.03 10.27 -2.29
C GLU A 206 8.62 9.98 -2.79
N ILE A 207 8.54 9.34 -3.95
CA ILE A 207 7.30 9.12 -4.70
C ILE A 207 7.06 7.62 -4.87
N ARG A 208 5.81 7.19 -4.67
CA ARG A 208 5.33 5.84 -4.94
C ARG A 208 4.10 5.91 -5.83
N LYS A 209 3.98 4.96 -6.74
CA LYS A 209 2.84 4.85 -7.64
C LYS A 209 2.04 3.60 -7.30
N PHE A 210 0.73 3.70 -7.39
CA PHE A 210 -0.18 2.56 -7.27
C PHE A 210 -1.32 2.72 -8.27
N VAL A 211 -2.02 1.62 -8.56
CA VAL A 211 -3.08 1.60 -9.57
C VAL A 211 -4.38 1.14 -8.93
N LEU A 212 -5.44 1.92 -9.10
CA LEU A 212 -6.79 1.56 -8.67
C LEU A 212 -7.64 1.11 -9.85
N THR A 213 -8.46 0.09 -9.62
CA THR A 213 -9.44 -0.41 -10.57
C THR A 213 -10.75 0.38 -10.50
N GLU A 214 -11.64 0.20 -11.49
CA GLU A 214 -12.95 0.85 -11.50
C GLU A 214 -13.87 0.42 -10.35
N GLN A 215 -13.52 -0.64 -9.63
CA GLN A 215 -14.31 -1.23 -8.56
C GLN A 215 -13.86 -0.74 -7.17
N GLU A 216 -12.74 -0.02 -7.09
CA GLU A 216 -12.16 0.56 -5.87
C GLU A 216 -12.49 2.05 -5.79
N LYS A 217 -13.78 2.36 -5.58
CA LYS A 217 -14.34 3.72 -5.66
C LYS A 217 -14.80 4.29 -4.31
N GLY A 218 -14.56 3.57 -3.22
CA GLY A 218 -14.93 4.02 -1.88
C GLY A 218 -13.82 4.82 -1.21
N ASP A 219 -14.05 5.16 0.05
CA ASP A 219 -13.05 5.85 0.86
C ASP A 219 -11.83 4.96 1.09
N ALA A 220 -10.69 5.56 1.43
CA ALA A 220 -9.47 4.82 1.68
C ALA A 220 -8.83 5.19 3.02
N ASN A 221 -7.99 4.30 3.51
CA ASN A 221 -7.19 4.51 4.70
C ASN A 221 -5.73 4.14 4.40
N LEU A 222 -4.84 5.13 4.53
CA LEU A 222 -3.40 4.95 4.37
C LEU A 222 -2.77 4.68 5.74
N LYS A 223 -2.14 3.52 5.87
CA LYS A 223 -1.43 3.06 7.07
C LYS A 223 0.05 2.96 6.81
N PHE A 224 0.87 3.40 7.76
CA PHE A 224 2.32 3.20 7.71
C PHE A 224 2.96 3.28 9.09
N TYR A 225 4.15 2.69 9.21
CA TYR A 225 5.00 2.81 10.38
C TYR A 225 6.17 3.74 10.10
N MET A 226 6.44 4.65 11.02
CA MET A 226 7.57 5.56 10.92
C MET A 226 8.62 5.27 11.99
N PHE A 227 9.86 5.10 11.56
CA PHE A 227 11.06 5.01 12.42
C PHE A 227 11.91 6.25 12.21
N CYS A 228 12.48 6.81 13.27
CA CYS A 228 13.38 7.95 13.20
C CYS A 228 14.79 7.48 13.58
N ASN A 229 15.77 7.70 12.70
CA ASN A 229 17.17 7.40 12.98
C ASN A 229 17.81 8.54 13.79
N THR A 230 17.46 9.79 13.47
CA THR A 230 17.83 10.99 14.22
C THR A 230 16.60 11.88 14.41
N MET A 231 16.46 12.47 15.60
CA MET A 231 15.33 13.36 15.90
C MET A 231 15.79 14.81 15.86
N GLU A 232 15.16 15.59 14.99
CA GLU A 232 15.22 17.04 15.03
C GLU A 232 13.90 17.64 15.55
N ARG A 233 14.03 18.61 16.46
CA ARG A 233 12.85 19.19 17.11
C ARG A 233 11.99 19.94 16.09
N GLY A 234 10.72 19.57 16.03
CA GLY A 234 9.75 20.22 15.15
C GLY A 234 9.90 19.81 13.68
N ALA A 235 10.47 18.64 13.39
CA ALA A 235 10.41 18.04 12.07
C ALA A 235 8.95 17.83 11.64
N ARG A 236 8.66 18.02 10.36
CA ARG A 236 7.32 17.91 9.77
C ARG A 236 7.34 16.88 8.66
N LEU A 237 6.39 15.95 8.70
CA LEU A 237 6.06 15.07 7.58
C LEU A 237 4.84 15.63 6.87
N ARG A 238 4.94 15.76 5.55
CA ARG A 238 3.82 16.03 4.65
C ARG A 238 3.59 14.82 3.77
N VAL A 239 2.34 14.46 3.57
CA VAL A 239 1.92 13.38 2.69
C VAL A 239 1.01 13.96 1.63
N PHE A 240 1.26 13.62 0.38
CA PHE A 240 0.49 14.10 -0.76
C PHE A 240 -0.03 12.92 -1.57
N LEU A 241 -1.21 13.10 -2.14
CA LEU A 241 -1.84 12.18 -3.06
C LEU A 241 -2.25 12.98 -4.31
N ASN A 242 -1.77 12.58 -5.48
CA ASN A 242 -2.08 13.25 -6.76
C ASN A 242 -1.86 14.77 -6.69
N ASP A 243 -0.71 15.17 -6.13
CA ASP A 243 -0.28 16.56 -5.87
C ASP A 243 -1.08 17.35 -4.79
N GLU A 244 -2.11 16.75 -4.18
CA GLU A 244 -2.87 17.36 -3.07
C GLU A 244 -2.33 16.95 -1.70
N GLU A 245 -2.20 17.89 -0.76
CA GLU A 245 -1.69 17.63 0.59
C GLU A 245 -2.78 16.97 1.45
N ILE A 246 -2.64 15.67 1.72
CA ILE A 246 -3.61 14.89 2.49
C ILE A 246 -3.30 14.87 3.99
N SER A 247 -2.04 15.14 4.37
CA SER A 247 -1.62 15.22 5.77
C SER A 247 -0.37 16.08 5.95
N SER A 248 -0.29 16.78 7.08
CA SER A 248 0.84 17.64 7.46
C SER A 248 1.00 17.67 8.97
N GLU A 249 1.94 16.89 9.48
CA GLU A 249 2.09 16.64 10.91
C GLU A 249 3.48 16.98 11.42
N ILE A 250 3.53 17.60 12.61
CA ILE A 250 4.78 17.73 13.35
C ILE A 250 5.06 16.39 14.02
N LEU A 251 6.23 15.82 13.73
CA LEU A 251 6.63 14.51 14.19
C LEU A 251 7.09 14.56 15.65
N THR A 252 6.63 13.59 16.43
CA THR A 252 7.25 13.17 17.67
C THR A 252 7.97 11.86 17.39
N CYS A 253 9.25 11.75 17.78
CA CYS A 253 10.10 10.57 17.53
C CYS A 253 9.69 9.39 18.43
N VAL A 254 8.45 8.93 18.26
CA VAL A 254 7.88 7.76 18.90
C VAL A 254 7.47 6.86 17.76
N GLY A 255 8.12 5.69 17.65
CA GLY A 255 7.77 4.70 16.62
C GLY A 255 6.30 4.34 16.78
N ALA A 256 5.48 4.82 15.85
CA ALA A 256 4.04 4.71 15.90
C ALA A 256 3.50 4.41 14.51
N GLU A 257 2.43 3.64 14.49
CA GLU A 257 1.57 3.51 13.32
C GLU A 257 0.86 4.85 13.09
N LYS A 258 0.83 5.26 11.84
CA LYS A 258 0.10 6.42 11.35
C LYS A 258 -1.01 5.92 10.45
N ASN A 259 -2.17 6.55 10.59
CA ASN A 259 -3.36 6.25 9.81
C ASN A 259 -3.90 7.58 9.28
N ILE A 260 -4.17 7.66 7.98
CA ILE A 260 -4.73 8.83 7.32
C ILE A 260 -5.97 8.37 6.56
N ASP A 261 -7.13 8.92 6.91
CA ASP A 261 -8.36 8.73 6.15
C ASP A 261 -8.33 9.61 4.90
N ILE A 262 -8.68 9.02 3.75
CA ILE A 262 -8.64 9.63 2.42
C ILE A 262 -10.04 9.54 1.83
N ASP A 263 -10.61 10.70 1.48
CA ASP A 263 -11.88 10.77 0.79
C ASP A 263 -11.74 10.23 -0.64
N LYS A 264 -12.73 9.46 -1.10
CA LYS A 264 -12.74 8.91 -2.46
C LYS A 264 -12.55 9.95 -3.56
N ASP A 265 -12.93 11.22 -3.34
CA ASP A 265 -12.82 12.29 -4.33
C ASP A 265 -11.35 12.67 -4.64
N TRP A 266 -10.40 12.20 -3.83
CA TRP A 266 -8.96 12.40 -4.04
C TRP A 266 -8.29 11.25 -4.78
N LEU A 267 -9.02 10.16 -5.02
CA LEU A 267 -8.54 8.96 -5.70
C LEU A 267 -8.99 8.96 -7.16
N GLU A 268 -8.07 8.62 -8.06
CA GLU A 268 -8.36 8.47 -9.47
C GLU A 268 -8.42 6.98 -9.84
N THR A 269 -9.33 6.59 -10.74
CA THR A 269 -9.23 5.26 -11.36
C THR A 269 -8.01 5.24 -12.27
N GLY A 270 -7.16 4.22 -12.14
CA GLY A 270 -5.88 4.14 -12.83
C GLY A 270 -4.70 4.51 -11.92
N GLU A 271 -3.67 5.12 -12.49
CA GLU A 271 -2.43 5.45 -11.77
C GLU A 271 -2.65 6.62 -10.79
N ASN A 272 -2.25 6.42 -9.54
CA ASN A 272 -2.22 7.43 -8.49
C ASN A 272 -0.79 7.60 -7.99
N ILE A 273 -0.48 8.79 -7.48
CA ILE A 273 0.85 9.16 -7.00
C ILE A 273 0.78 9.49 -5.51
N LEU A 274 1.42 8.67 -4.67
CA LEU A 274 1.62 8.92 -3.26
C LEU A 274 3.01 9.50 -3.04
N MET A 275 3.11 10.56 -2.25
CA MET A 275 4.38 11.22 -1.98
C MET A 275 4.54 11.56 -0.51
N PHE A 276 5.74 11.33 -0.01
CA PHE A 276 6.14 11.72 1.34
C PHE A 276 7.23 12.78 1.27
N GLU A 277 7.13 13.81 2.11
CA GLU A 277 8.08 14.91 2.17
C GLU A 277 8.40 15.30 3.62
N ILE A 278 9.68 15.52 3.93
CA ILE A 278 10.15 16.06 5.22
C ILE A 278 10.83 17.41 5.06
N ASP A 279 10.82 18.22 6.10
CA ASP A 279 11.60 19.47 6.15
C ASP A 279 13.00 19.30 6.76
N LYS A 280 13.19 18.31 7.65
CA LYS A 280 14.47 17.98 8.30
C LYS A 280 14.39 16.65 9.07
N GLY A 281 15.54 16.06 9.41
CA GLY A 281 15.66 14.81 10.19
C GLY A 281 15.89 13.57 9.31
N ASP A 282 15.96 12.38 9.91
CA ASP A 282 16.23 11.11 9.22
C ASP A 282 15.17 10.06 9.61
N PHE A 283 14.35 9.68 8.64
CA PHE A 283 13.17 8.84 8.80
C PHE A 283 13.14 7.68 7.81
N LEU A 284 12.64 6.55 8.30
CA LEU A 284 12.30 5.39 7.51
C LEU A 284 10.81 5.10 7.68
N ILE A 285 10.07 5.17 6.58
CA ILE A 285 8.63 4.90 6.51
C ILE A 285 8.46 3.50 5.90
N ASN A 286 7.89 2.58 6.67
CA ASN A 286 7.75 1.18 6.35
C ASN A 286 6.29 0.72 6.44
N ASN A 287 6.03 -0.48 5.89
CA ASN A 287 4.72 -1.13 5.94
C ASN A 287 3.62 -0.20 5.44
N ILE A 288 3.89 0.49 4.34
CA ILE A 288 2.92 1.40 3.72
C ILE A 288 1.84 0.54 3.08
N GLU A 289 0.62 0.66 3.57
CA GLU A 289 -0.55 -0.07 3.09
C GLU A 289 -1.69 0.91 2.86
N LEU A 290 -2.25 0.91 1.66
CA LEU A 290 -3.47 1.63 1.33
C LEU A 290 -4.62 0.62 1.30
N GLU A 291 -5.58 0.79 2.20
CA GLU A 291 -6.83 0.04 2.21
C GLU A 291 -7.89 0.89 1.50
N VAL A 292 -8.49 0.38 0.41
CA VAL A 292 -9.53 1.09 -0.35
C VAL A 292 -10.81 0.30 -0.29
N GLU A 293 -11.92 0.98 0.02
CA GLU A 293 -13.24 0.37 -0.03
C GLU A 293 -13.63 0.02 -1.48
N ALA A 294 -14.12 -1.21 -1.67
CA ALA A 294 -14.49 -1.78 -2.96
C ALA A 294 -15.85 -2.48 -2.89
N GLU A 295 -16.46 -2.74 -4.05
CA GLU A 295 -17.75 -3.42 -4.06
C GLU A 295 -17.61 -4.95 -3.80
N GLU A 296 -18.15 -5.44 -2.66
CA GLU A 296 -18.16 -6.85 -2.23
C GLU A 296 -18.94 -7.80 -3.17
N GLY A 297 -18.38 -8.94 -3.59
CA GLY A 297 -19.14 -9.97 -4.33
C GLY A 297 -18.48 -11.32 -4.63
N GLY A 298 -17.17 -11.46 -4.47
CA GLY A 298 -16.39 -12.72 -4.52
C GLY A 298 -16.64 -13.67 -5.69
N TYR A 299 -16.03 -14.86 -5.61
CA TYR A 299 -16.37 -15.99 -6.49
C TYR A 299 -17.54 -16.80 -5.91
N ILE A 300 -18.30 -17.44 -6.78
CA ILE A 300 -19.34 -18.39 -6.39
C ILE A 300 -19.02 -19.80 -6.89
N ASN A 301 -19.51 -20.81 -6.18
CA ASN A 301 -19.25 -22.22 -6.50
C ASN A 301 -20.49 -23.07 -6.28
N TYR A 302 -20.92 -23.80 -7.30
CA TYR A 302 -22.04 -24.74 -7.23
C TYR A 302 -21.59 -26.17 -7.48
N LYS A 303 -22.34 -27.11 -6.91
CA LYS A 303 -22.13 -28.54 -7.06
C LYS A 303 -23.31 -29.15 -7.80
N PHE A 304 -23.04 -30.02 -8.77
CA PHE A 304 -24.04 -30.83 -9.47
C PHE A 304 -23.56 -32.28 -9.59
N SER A 305 -24.46 -33.22 -9.88
CA SER A 305 -24.11 -34.65 -9.95
C SER A 305 -24.67 -35.32 -11.20
N ILE A 306 -23.85 -36.20 -11.79
CA ILE A 306 -24.22 -37.02 -12.94
C ILE A 306 -24.19 -38.48 -12.50
N THR A 307 -25.29 -39.20 -12.68
CA THR A 307 -25.39 -40.63 -12.37
C THR A 307 -24.62 -41.47 -13.39
N GLU A 308 -24.29 -42.71 -13.05
CA GLU A 308 -23.61 -43.65 -13.96
C GLU A 308 -24.37 -43.82 -15.28
N ASP A 309 -25.66 -44.17 -15.19
CA ASP A 309 -26.52 -44.36 -16.36
C ASP A 309 -26.50 -43.14 -17.30
N LYS A 310 -26.59 -41.91 -16.77
CA LYS A 310 -26.57 -40.68 -17.56
C LYS A 310 -25.19 -40.39 -18.17
N TYR A 311 -24.14 -40.70 -17.42
CA TYR A 311 -22.77 -40.50 -17.91
C TYR A 311 -22.44 -41.45 -19.07
N ASP A 312 -22.91 -42.70 -18.99
CA ASP A 312 -22.78 -43.67 -20.08
C ASP A 312 -23.57 -43.21 -21.30
N GLU A 313 -24.78 -42.65 -21.12
CA GLU A 313 -25.56 -42.07 -22.21
C GLU A 313 -24.86 -40.89 -22.89
N ILE A 314 -24.20 -40.01 -22.11
CA ILE A 314 -23.40 -38.91 -22.66
C ILE A 314 -22.24 -39.43 -23.52
N LEU A 315 -21.62 -40.55 -23.14
CA LEU A 315 -20.51 -41.14 -23.90
C LEU A 315 -20.97 -41.92 -25.14
N ASP A 316 -22.12 -42.59 -25.06
CA ASP A 316 -22.58 -43.56 -26.05
C ASP A 316 -23.59 -43.01 -27.07
N LYS A 317 -24.34 -41.96 -26.72
CA LYS A 317 -25.48 -41.45 -27.51
C LYS A 317 -25.26 -40.05 -28.11
N ASP A 318 -24.03 -39.56 -28.17
CA ASP A 318 -23.69 -38.21 -28.64
C ASP A 318 -24.45 -37.09 -27.89
N LEU A 319 -24.85 -37.30 -26.63
CA LEU A 319 -25.50 -36.24 -25.84
C LEU A 319 -24.47 -35.19 -25.39
N GLU A 320 -24.89 -33.93 -25.40
CA GLU A 320 -24.04 -32.80 -25.02
C GLU A 320 -24.47 -32.22 -23.67
N VAL A 321 -23.49 -31.83 -22.85
CA VAL A 321 -23.77 -31.11 -21.59
C VAL A 321 -23.49 -29.63 -21.80
N VAL A 322 -24.52 -28.82 -21.62
CA VAL A 322 -24.51 -27.40 -21.96
C VAL A 322 -24.68 -26.56 -20.69
N LEU A 323 -23.84 -25.54 -20.56
CA LEU A 323 -23.93 -24.49 -19.55
C LEU A 323 -24.68 -23.31 -20.15
N TYR A 324 -25.76 -22.90 -19.50
CA TYR A 324 -26.53 -21.70 -19.83
C TYR A 324 -26.47 -20.68 -18.70
N MET A 325 -26.34 -19.41 -19.08
CA MET A 325 -26.39 -18.27 -18.19
C MET A 325 -27.30 -17.20 -18.80
N ASP A 326 -28.31 -16.76 -18.07
CA ASP A 326 -29.20 -15.67 -18.46
C ASP A 326 -28.88 -14.43 -17.59
N PHE A 327 -28.85 -13.26 -18.19
CA PHE A 327 -28.51 -11.96 -17.59
C PHE A 327 -29.66 -10.96 -17.74
N ASN A 328 -29.64 -9.90 -16.93
CA ASN A 328 -30.70 -8.89 -16.85
C ASN A 328 -30.49 -7.65 -17.73
N ASP A 329 -29.33 -7.50 -18.36
CA ASP A 329 -28.93 -6.33 -19.15
C ASP A 329 -27.94 -6.69 -20.27
N ASP A 330 -27.57 -5.72 -21.09
CA ASP A 330 -26.61 -5.84 -22.21
C ASP A 330 -25.24 -5.22 -21.86
N GLU A 331 -24.91 -5.04 -20.57
CA GLU A 331 -23.59 -4.52 -20.15
C GLU A 331 -22.50 -5.58 -20.32
N SER A 332 -21.22 -5.19 -20.36
CA SER A 332 -20.16 -6.20 -20.52
C SER A 332 -20.08 -7.14 -19.32
N LYS A 333 -20.10 -8.46 -19.55
CA LYS A 333 -19.94 -9.51 -18.53
C LYS A 333 -18.65 -10.26 -18.75
N LYS A 334 -17.73 -10.14 -17.79
CA LYS A 334 -16.41 -10.79 -17.84
C LYS A 334 -16.20 -11.63 -16.60
N ALA A 335 -15.89 -12.91 -16.79
CA ALA A 335 -15.58 -13.82 -15.70
C ALA A 335 -14.64 -14.95 -16.15
N THR A 336 -13.93 -15.53 -15.20
CA THR A 336 -13.31 -16.86 -15.36
C THR A 336 -14.28 -17.90 -14.83
N LEU A 337 -14.72 -18.79 -15.71
CA LEU A 337 -15.54 -19.95 -15.39
C LEU A 337 -14.61 -21.18 -15.24
N SER A 338 -14.90 -22.04 -14.27
CA SER A 338 -14.13 -23.27 -14.06
C SER A 338 -15.06 -24.44 -13.79
N VAL A 339 -15.00 -25.48 -14.63
CA VAL A 339 -15.73 -26.74 -14.42
C VAL A 339 -14.73 -27.84 -14.07
N ASN A 340 -14.84 -28.36 -12.84
CA ASN A 340 -13.89 -29.34 -12.28
C ASN A 340 -12.41 -28.96 -12.39
N GLY A 341 -12.10 -27.66 -12.39
CA GLY A 341 -10.73 -27.13 -12.52
C GLY A 341 -10.31 -26.80 -13.96
N ASN A 342 -11.12 -27.12 -14.97
CA ASN A 342 -10.89 -26.67 -16.34
C ASN A 342 -11.42 -25.24 -16.51
N GLU A 343 -10.53 -24.29 -16.73
CA GLU A 343 -10.85 -22.86 -16.79
C GLU A 343 -11.11 -22.37 -18.21
N PHE A 344 -12.04 -21.43 -18.33
CA PHE A 344 -12.35 -20.73 -19.57
C PHE A 344 -12.94 -19.34 -19.30
N SER A 345 -12.81 -18.43 -20.26
CA SER A 345 -13.34 -17.07 -20.14
C SER A 345 -14.81 -16.99 -20.57
N LEU A 346 -15.57 -16.22 -19.80
CA LEU A 346 -16.80 -15.54 -20.21
C LEU A 346 -16.42 -14.10 -20.56
N ASP A 347 -16.72 -13.69 -21.79
CA ASP A 347 -16.60 -12.30 -22.26
C ASP A 347 -17.72 -12.09 -23.28
N THR A 348 -18.82 -11.47 -22.84
CA THR A 348 -20.00 -11.21 -23.67
C THR A 348 -20.68 -9.92 -23.24
N ASP A 349 -21.40 -9.30 -24.17
CA ASP A 349 -22.32 -8.19 -23.89
C ASP A 349 -23.79 -8.64 -24.08
N ASP A 350 -24.04 -9.91 -24.43
CA ASP A 350 -25.38 -10.47 -24.68
C ASP A 350 -26.14 -10.79 -23.37
N ILE A 351 -27.47 -10.91 -23.46
CA ILE A 351 -28.37 -11.29 -22.34
C ILE A 351 -28.33 -12.76 -22.00
N ASP A 352 -27.73 -13.58 -22.85
CA ASP A 352 -27.60 -15.01 -22.68
C ASP A 352 -26.19 -15.47 -23.06
N TYR A 353 -25.74 -16.56 -22.44
CA TYR A 353 -24.48 -17.19 -22.75
C TYR A 353 -24.62 -18.71 -22.66
N GLU A 354 -24.14 -19.37 -23.70
CA GLU A 354 -24.15 -20.82 -23.83
C GLU A 354 -22.73 -21.36 -24.00
N ARG A 355 -22.43 -22.49 -23.36
CA ARG A 355 -21.19 -23.22 -23.62
C ARG A 355 -21.32 -24.72 -23.41
N PHE A 356 -20.83 -25.48 -24.38
CA PHE A 356 -20.58 -26.91 -24.22
C PHE A 356 -19.49 -27.19 -23.17
N ILE A 357 -19.84 -27.98 -22.16
CA ILE A 357 -18.96 -28.41 -21.07
C ILE A 357 -18.83 -29.93 -20.96
N THR A 358 -19.31 -30.68 -21.97
CA THR A 358 -19.25 -32.15 -22.04
C THR A 358 -17.86 -32.70 -21.74
N SER A 359 -16.81 -32.04 -22.26
CA SER A 359 -15.42 -32.48 -22.03
C SER A 359 -14.87 -32.20 -20.63
N TYR A 360 -15.59 -31.44 -19.79
CA TYR A 360 -15.15 -31.01 -18.46
C TYR A 360 -15.86 -31.74 -17.32
N ILE A 361 -16.91 -32.51 -17.63
CA ILE A 361 -17.69 -33.25 -16.65
C ILE A 361 -17.04 -34.61 -16.33
N LYS A 362 -17.41 -35.18 -15.19
CA LYS A 362 -17.05 -36.54 -14.76
C LYS A 362 -18.25 -37.22 -14.13
N GLN A 363 -18.23 -38.55 -14.11
CA GLN A 363 -19.19 -39.35 -13.36
C GLN A 363 -19.20 -38.94 -11.87
N GLY A 364 -20.39 -38.85 -11.28
CA GLY A 364 -20.57 -38.47 -9.88
C GLY A 364 -20.58 -36.96 -9.67
N ASN A 365 -19.81 -36.47 -8.69
CA ASN A 365 -19.86 -35.07 -8.25
C ASN A 365 -19.03 -34.14 -9.15
N ASN A 366 -19.65 -33.09 -9.64
CA ASN A 366 -19.06 -32.03 -10.45
C ASN A 366 -19.20 -30.67 -9.75
N PHE A 367 -18.33 -29.73 -10.12
CA PHE A 367 -18.33 -28.38 -9.56
C PHE A 367 -18.16 -27.34 -10.66
N ILE A 368 -18.90 -26.24 -10.56
CA ILE A 368 -18.74 -25.05 -11.38
C ILE A 368 -18.39 -23.86 -10.46
N LYS A 369 -17.29 -23.18 -10.76
CA LYS A 369 -16.87 -21.95 -10.10
C LYS A 369 -16.95 -20.79 -11.08
N ILE A 370 -17.48 -19.65 -10.64
CA ILE A 370 -17.57 -18.41 -11.40
C ILE A 370 -16.79 -17.35 -10.64
N ILE A 371 -15.72 -16.84 -11.26
CA ILE A 371 -14.87 -15.80 -10.72
C ILE A 371 -15.11 -14.53 -11.55
N PRO A 372 -15.97 -13.61 -11.10
CA PRO A 372 -16.22 -12.36 -11.82
C PRO A 372 -14.94 -11.53 -11.97
N ILE A 373 -14.70 -11.00 -13.16
CA ILE A 373 -13.64 -10.02 -13.44
C ILE A 373 -14.20 -8.61 -13.29
N ASN A 374 -15.46 -8.41 -13.65
CA ASN A 374 -16.23 -7.18 -13.40
C ASN A 374 -17.57 -7.52 -12.73
N LYS A 375 -18.33 -6.48 -12.38
CA LYS A 375 -19.66 -6.62 -11.80
C LYS A 375 -20.69 -6.92 -12.88
N PHE A 376 -21.50 -7.95 -12.66
CA PHE A 376 -22.67 -8.26 -13.49
C PHE A 376 -23.65 -9.13 -12.69
N ASN A 377 -24.88 -9.29 -13.17
CA ASN A 377 -25.91 -10.09 -12.50
C ASN A 377 -26.34 -11.27 -13.38
N ILE A 378 -26.37 -12.46 -12.78
CA ILE A 378 -26.86 -13.68 -13.42
C ILE A 378 -28.26 -13.96 -12.87
N ASP A 379 -29.27 -13.82 -13.71
CA ASP A 379 -30.65 -14.11 -13.36
C ASP A 379 -30.86 -15.62 -13.24
N GLU A 380 -30.31 -16.39 -14.17
CA GLU A 380 -30.39 -17.85 -14.16
C GLU A 380 -29.07 -18.50 -14.60
N LEU A 381 -28.65 -19.53 -13.86
CA LEU A 381 -27.56 -20.42 -14.21
C LEU A 381 -28.12 -21.83 -14.29
N ARG A 382 -28.06 -22.46 -15.46
CA ARG A 382 -28.49 -23.86 -15.62
C ARG A 382 -27.47 -24.71 -16.36
N ILE A 383 -27.46 -26.00 -16.05
CA ILE A 383 -26.66 -27.01 -16.76
C ILE A 383 -27.62 -28.11 -17.17
N GLU A 384 -27.64 -28.44 -18.46
CA GLU A 384 -28.61 -29.34 -19.08
C GLU A 384 -27.90 -30.38 -19.95
N ILE A 385 -28.55 -31.52 -20.18
CA ILE A 385 -28.14 -32.54 -21.16
C ILE A 385 -29.07 -32.44 -22.36
N GLU A 386 -28.49 -32.38 -23.56
CA GLU A 386 -29.19 -32.22 -24.84
C GLU A 386 -28.80 -33.31 -25.85
N GLU A 387 -29.68 -33.55 -26.83
CA GLU A 387 -29.52 -34.52 -27.94
C GLU A 387 -28.88 -33.91 -29.19
#